data_AF-L2FVW2-F1
#
_entry.id   AF-L2FVW2-F1
#
_cell.length_a   1.000
_cell.length_b   1.000
_cell.length_c   1.000
_cell.angle_alpha   90.00
_cell.angle_beta   90.00
_cell.angle_gamma   90.00
#
_symmetry.space_group_name_H-M   'P 1'
#
loop_
_entity.id
_entity.type
_entity.pdbx_description
1 polymer ?
#
loop_
_entity_poly.entity_id
_entity_poly.type
_entity_poly.pdbx_seq_one_letter_code
_entity_poly.pdbx_strand_id
1 'polypeptide(L)'
;MKISTSALVVALAVSVEAKLHNFGACVRNRVEQPIGGTGWSVSYSWSKKYEIMPEATKCACDYYRRRNTGNKQWDQCPDCHMDGDACRSDGWHIGGDELNHYCTKYCGAPQSEGSNS
;
A
#
# COMPACT_ATOMS: atom_id res chain seq x y z
N MET A 1 21.68 50.78 -20.36
CA MET A 1 20.42 50.00 -20.33
C MET A 1 20.68 48.72 -19.57
N LYS A 2 20.15 48.58 -18.35
CA LYS A 2 20.23 47.33 -17.56
C LYS A 2 18.86 46.66 -17.63
N ILE A 3 18.75 45.62 -18.43
CA ILE A 3 17.55 44.76 -18.44
C ILE A 3 17.99 43.50 -17.70
N SER A 4 17.77 43.47 -16.39
CA SER A 4 17.88 42.23 -15.61
C SER A 4 16.52 41.55 -15.66
N THR A 5 16.36 40.62 -16.59
CA THR A 5 15.22 39.71 -16.66
C THR A 5 15.42 38.60 -15.63
N SER A 6 14.77 38.75 -14.46
CA SER A 6 14.65 37.67 -13.48
C SER A 6 13.66 36.64 -14.02
N ALA A 7 14.16 35.53 -14.57
CA ALA A 7 13.33 34.37 -14.91
C ALA A 7 12.93 33.63 -13.64
N LEU A 8 11.67 33.75 -13.23
CA LEU A 8 11.05 32.90 -12.22
C LEU A 8 10.84 31.51 -12.81
N VAL A 9 11.73 30.57 -12.47
CA VAL A 9 11.56 29.15 -12.77
C VAL A 9 10.63 28.56 -11.71
N VAL A 10 9.36 28.36 -12.06
CA VAL A 10 8.41 27.59 -11.24
C VAL A 10 8.72 26.11 -11.44
N ALA A 11 9.41 25.51 -10.47
CA ALA A 11 9.62 24.06 -10.44
C ALA A 11 8.29 23.36 -10.12
N LEU A 12 7.74 22.63 -11.09
CA LEU A 12 6.60 21.74 -10.89
C LEU A 12 7.06 20.53 -10.07
N ALA A 13 6.68 20.48 -8.80
CA ALA A 13 6.89 19.29 -7.97
C ALA A 13 5.88 18.20 -8.39
N VAL A 14 6.36 17.14 -9.04
CA VAL A 14 5.59 15.92 -9.26
C VAL A 14 5.56 15.11 -7.96
N SER A 15 4.45 15.16 -7.24
CA SER A 15 4.21 14.30 -6.08
C SER A 15 3.68 12.95 -6.55
N VAL A 16 4.51 11.90 -6.42
CA VAL A 16 4.02 10.51 -6.45
C VAL A 16 3.34 10.25 -5.11
N GLU A 17 2.02 10.15 -5.14
CA GLU A 17 1.20 9.90 -3.95
C GLU A 17 1.01 8.38 -3.85
N ALA A 18 1.68 7.77 -2.88
CA ALA A 18 1.47 6.35 -2.61
C ALA A 18 0.06 6.16 -2.02
N LYS A 19 -0.67 5.12 -2.44
CA LYS A 19 -1.90 4.73 -1.76
C LYS A 19 -1.51 4.16 -0.40
N LEU A 20 -1.69 4.97 0.64
CA LEU A 20 -1.35 4.62 2.02
C LEU A 20 -2.50 3.87 2.70
N HIS A 21 -2.10 2.97 3.59
CA HIS A 21 -2.98 2.07 4.33
C HIS A 21 -2.54 1.97 5.79
N ASN A 22 -3.50 1.71 6.69
CA ASN A 22 -3.21 1.35 8.07
C ASN A 22 -3.11 -0.18 8.27
N PHE A 23 -3.60 -0.99 7.32
CA PHE A 23 -3.41 -2.44 7.30
C PHE A 23 -2.84 -2.93 5.97
N GLY A 24 -2.00 -3.96 6.04
CA GLY A 24 -1.42 -4.62 4.87
C GLY A 24 -1.21 -6.12 5.10
N ALA A 25 -1.56 -6.93 4.09
CA ALA A 25 -1.36 -8.37 4.12
C ALA A 25 -0.78 -8.88 2.79
N CYS A 26 0.08 -9.89 2.88
CA CYS A 26 0.44 -10.72 1.74
C CYS A 26 -0.66 -11.77 1.52
N VAL A 27 -1.15 -11.89 0.29
CA VAL A 27 -2.33 -12.72 0.00
C VAL A 27 -2.14 -13.60 -1.23
N ARG A 28 -3.00 -14.61 -1.37
CA ARG A 28 -3.12 -15.46 -2.56
C ARG A 28 -4.59 -15.68 -2.92
N ASN A 29 -4.81 -16.29 -4.09
CA ASN A 29 -6.14 -16.67 -4.58
C ASN A 29 -7.13 -15.49 -4.59
N ARG A 30 -6.65 -14.28 -4.93
CA ARG A 30 -7.51 -13.11 -5.03
C ARG A 30 -8.48 -13.26 -6.20
N VAL A 31 -9.77 -13.22 -5.90
CA VAL A 31 -10.87 -13.25 -6.87
C VAL A 31 -11.79 -12.08 -6.61
N GLU A 32 -12.08 -11.31 -7.66
CA GLU A 32 -13.15 -10.32 -7.64
C GLU A 32 -14.42 -10.99 -8.14
N GLN A 33 -15.44 -11.00 -7.30
CA GLN A 33 -16.71 -11.63 -7.63
C GLN A 33 -17.86 -10.67 -7.36
N PRO A 34 -18.83 -10.57 -8.28
CA PRO A 34 -19.96 -9.68 -8.09
C PRO A 34 -20.79 -10.17 -6.90
N ILE A 35 -21.21 -9.23 -6.06
CA ILE A 35 -22.13 -9.42 -4.94
C ILE A 35 -23.34 -8.53 -5.17
N GLY A 36 -24.53 -9.08 -4.93
CA GLY A 36 -25.80 -8.43 -5.27
C GLY A 36 -26.33 -8.89 -6.63
N GLY A 37 -27.52 -8.39 -7.00
CA GLY A 37 -28.36 -8.90 -8.09
C GLY A 37 -27.75 -8.87 -9.50
N THR A 38 -28.59 -8.77 -10.53
CA THR A 38 -28.10 -8.68 -11.91
C THR A 38 -27.28 -7.40 -12.12
N GLY A 39 -26.46 -7.32 -13.18
CA GLY A 39 -25.58 -6.17 -13.47
C GLY A 39 -26.29 -4.80 -13.63
N TRP A 40 -27.62 -4.80 -13.61
CA TRP A 40 -28.48 -3.60 -13.65
C TRP A 40 -29.10 -3.24 -12.30
N SER A 41 -28.82 -4.03 -11.26
CA SER A 41 -29.38 -3.81 -9.92
C SER A 41 -28.57 -2.75 -9.17
N VAL A 42 -29.27 -1.91 -8.40
CA VAL A 42 -28.65 -0.95 -7.46
C VAL A 42 -27.79 -1.63 -6.39
N SER A 43 -27.98 -2.94 -6.20
CA SER A 43 -27.20 -3.79 -5.30
C SER A 43 -25.93 -4.38 -5.93
N TYR A 44 -25.70 -4.19 -7.24
CA TYR A 44 -24.54 -4.79 -7.93
C TYR A 44 -23.25 -4.13 -7.44
N SER A 45 -22.47 -4.89 -6.67
CA SER A 45 -21.18 -4.50 -6.11
C SER A 45 -20.16 -5.61 -6.36
N TRP A 46 -18.90 -5.39 -5.97
CA TRP A 46 -17.81 -6.34 -6.13
C TRP A 46 -17.17 -6.65 -4.78
N SER A 47 -17.05 -7.93 -4.43
CA SER A 47 -16.27 -8.37 -3.28
C SER A 47 -14.91 -8.84 -3.76
N LYS A 48 -13.88 -8.49 -2.99
CA LYS A 48 -12.60 -9.17 -3.09
C LYS A 48 -12.58 -10.32 -2.09
N LYS A 49 -12.33 -11.52 -2.59
CA LYS A 49 -12.04 -12.69 -1.76
C LYS A 49 -10.57 -13.06 -1.96
N TYR A 50 -9.83 -13.22 -0.88
CA TYR A 50 -8.42 -13.64 -0.91
C TYR A 50 -8.09 -14.42 0.36
N GLU A 51 -7.00 -15.16 0.32
CA GLU A 51 -6.44 -15.85 1.48
C GLU A 51 -5.21 -15.09 1.97
N ILE A 52 -5.21 -14.70 3.25
CA ILE A 52 -4.03 -14.10 3.88
C ILE A 52 -2.97 -15.20 4.07
N MET A 53 -1.72 -14.82 3.85
CA MET A 53 -0.54 -15.65 4.10
C MET A 53 0.20 -15.09 5.31
N PRO A 54 -0.04 -15.58 6.55
CA PRO A 54 0.48 -14.95 7.76
C PRO A 54 2.00 -14.91 7.82
N GLU A 55 2.68 -15.99 7.42
CA GLU A 55 4.15 -16.04 7.42
C GLU A 55 4.78 -15.05 6.42
N ALA A 56 4.21 -14.97 5.21
CA ALA A 56 4.66 -14.00 4.20
C ALA A 56 4.37 -12.57 4.66
N THR A 57 3.21 -12.34 5.29
CA THR A 57 2.82 -11.05 5.84
C THR A 57 3.74 -10.62 6.96
N LYS A 58 4.08 -11.53 7.88
CA LYS A 58 5.06 -11.30 8.93
C LYS A 58 6.42 -10.93 8.36
N CYS A 59 6.91 -11.66 7.36
CA CYS A 59 8.14 -11.34 6.64
C CYS A 59 8.10 -9.91 6.07
N ALA A 60 7.03 -9.53 5.37
CA ALA A 60 6.89 -8.20 4.79
C ALA A 60 6.78 -7.11 5.85
N CYS A 61 6.06 -7.36 6.94
CA CYS A 61 5.94 -6.45 8.08
C CYS A 61 7.30 -6.21 8.76
N ASP A 62 8.11 -7.26 8.89
CA ASP A 62 9.47 -7.17 9.42
C ASP A 62 10.41 -6.37 8.50
N TYR A 63 10.18 -6.36 7.18
CA TYR A 63 10.86 -5.44 6.28
C TYR A 63 10.40 -3.99 6.46
N TYR A 64 9.09 -3.75 6.52
CA TYR A 64 8.51 -2.42 6.72
C TYR A 64 8.96 -1.76 8.03
N ARG A 65 8.96 -2.52 9.12
CA ARG A 65 9.40 -2.05 10.43
C ARG A 65 10.85 -1.58 10.44
N ARG A 66 11.70 -2.16 9.58
CA ARG A 66 13.12 -1.79 9.43
C ARG A 66 13.37 -0.81 8.29
N ARG A 67 12.31 -0.38 7.60
CA ARG A 67 12.41 0.48 6.43
C ARG A 67 12.84 1.88 6.83
N ASN A 68 13.82 2.41 6.10
CA ASN A 68 14.29 3.78 6.22
C ASN A 68 14.92 4.21 4.88
N THR A 69 14.09 4.50 3.88
CA THR A 69 14.52 4.80 2.50
C THR A 69 14.50 6.29 2.16
N GLY A 70 14.08 7.15 3.09
CA GLY A 70 13.82 8.56 2.84
C GLY A 70 12.99 9.19 3.95
N ASN A 71 12.38 10.33 3.64
CA ASN A 71 11.63 11.17 4.60
C ASN A 71 10.13 11.24 4.29
N LYS A 72 9.62 10.48 3.31
CA LYS A 72 8.18 10.42 3.04
C LYS A 72 7.49 9.49 4.02
N GLN A 73 6.16 9.61 4.14
CA GLN A 73 5.38 8.81 5.10
C GLN A 73 5.61 7.30 4.92
N TRP A 74 5.65 6.78 3.69
CA TRP A 74 5.89 5.35 3.42
C TRP A 74 7.37 4.93 3.36
N ASP A 75 8.30 5.87 3.55
CA ASP A 75 9.74 5.55 3.59
C ASP A 75 10.18 4.95 4.93
N GLN A 76 9.33 5.06 5.94
CA GLN A 76 9.58 4.59 7.30
C GLN A 76 8.28 4.02 7.86
N CYS A 77 8.39 3.00 8.72
CA CYS A 77 7.23 2.52 9.48
C CYS A 77 7.64 2.19 10.92
N PRO A 78 7.84 3.22 11.76
CA PRO A 78 8.29 3.04 13.14
C PRO A 78 7.25 2.34 14.03
N ASP A 79 5.98 2.37 13.62
CA ASP A 79 4.83 1.81 14.33
C ASP A 79 4.32 0.50 13.72
N CYS A 80 4.97 -0.03 12.67
CA CYS A 80 4.56 -1.28 12.04
C CYS A 80 4.68 -2.47 13.00
N HIS A 81 3.60 -3.19 13.19
CA HIS A 81 3.55 -4.43 13.97
C HIS A 81 2.51 -5.39 13.40
N MET A 82 2.62 -6.67 13.76
CA MET A 82 1.59 -7.64 13.40
C MET A 82 0.36 -7.45 14.30
N ASP A 83 -0.82 -7.37 13.69
CA ASP A 83 -2.14 -7.37 14.32
C ASP A 83 -2.96 -8.52 13.71
N GLY A 84 -3.06 -9.63 14.44
CA GLY A 84 -3.54 -10.91 13.91
C GLY A 84 -2.69 -11.40 12.73
N ASP A 85 -3.32 -11.65 11.58
CA ASP A 85 -2.66 -12.11 10.36
C ASP A 85 -2.20 -10.97 9.43
N ALA A 86 -2.43 -9.71 9.81
CA ALA A 86 -2.09 -8.53 9.02
C ALA A 86 -0.98 -7.70 9.68
N CYS A 87 -0.28 -6.89 8.89
CA CYS A 87 0.61 -5.84 9.39
C CYS A 87 -0.19 -4.55 9.56
N ARG A 88 -0.04 -3.90 10.72
CA ARG A 88 -0.74 -2.66 11.08
C ARG A 88 0.23 -1.51 11.29
N SER A 89 -0.19 -0.33 10.85
CA SER A 89 0.46 0.96 11.10
C SER A 89 -0.61 2.00 11.39
N ASP A 90 -0.67 2.51 12.62
CA ASP A 90 -1.62 3.56 13.02
C ASP A 90 -1.29 4.90 12.33
N GLY A 91 -0.03 5.10 11.93
CA GLY A 91 0.46 6.26 11.21
C GLY A 91 0.32 6.18 9.68
N TRP A 92 -0.39 5.19 9.14
CA TRP A 92 -0.65 5.06 7.69
C TRP A 92 0.63 4.98 6.85
N HIS A 93 1.59 4.19 7.31
CA HIS A 93 2.90 4.08 6.66
C HIS A 93 2.95 2.99 5.57
N ILE A 94 1.89 2.19 5.39
CA ILE A 94 1.89 1.04 4.47
C ILE A 94 1.51 1.49 3.06
N GLY A 95 2.49 1.58 2.15
CA GLY A 95 2.27 1.78 0.71
C GLY A 95 1.87 0.50 -0.03
N GLY A 96 0.84 0.57 -0.86
CA GLY A 96 0.35 -0.61 -1.60
C GLY A 96 1.38 -1.25 -2.54
N ASP A 97 2.10 -0.45 -3.32
CA ASP A 97 3.09 -0.93 -4.29
C ASP A 97 4.33 -1.52 -3.58
N GLU A 98 4.79 -0.85 -2.53
CA GLU A 98 5.92 -1.30 -1.72
C GLU A 98 5.59 -2.59 -0.93
N LEU A 99 4.38 -2.72 -0.40
CA LEU A 99 3.92 -3.96 0.22
C LEU A 99 3.89 -5.10 -0.79
N ASN A 100 3.36 -4.85 -1.98
CA ASN A 100 3.35 -5.85 -3.04
C ASN A 100 4.77 -6.27 -3.43
N HIS A 101 5.70 -5.33 -3.48
CA HIS A 101 7.12 -5.62 -3.73
C HIS A 101 7.69 -6.55 -2.67
N TYR A 102 7.47 -6.29 -1.37
CA TYR A 102 7.96 -7.17 -0.32
C TYR A 102 7.33 -8.57 -0.36
N CYS A 103 6.01 -8.64 -0.52
CA CYS A 103 5.28 -9.89 -0.61
C CYS A 103 5.79 -10.76 -1.78
N THR A 104 5.98 -10.17 -2.97
CA THR A 104 6.31 -10.90 -4.20
C THR A 104 7.79 -11.19 -4.39
N LYS A 105 8.68 -10.28 -3.99
CA LYS A 105 10.12 -10.44 -4.23
C LYS A 105 10.86 -11.10 -3.09
N TYR A 106 10.40 -10.94 -1.85
CA TYR A 106 11.15 -11.39 -0.69
C TYR A 106 10.41 -12.42 0.17
N CYS A 107 9.07 -12.38 0.20
CA CYS A 107 8.29 -13.19 1.15
C CYS A 107 7.45 -14.31 0.50
N GLY A 108 7.59 -14.54 -0.81
CA GLY A 108 7.03 -15.71 -1.50
C GLY A 108 5.51 -15.70 -1.70
N ALA A 109 4.84 -14.57 -1.49
CA ALA A 109 3.42 -14.41 -1.79
C ALA A 109 3.23 -13.85 -3.20
N PRO A 110 2.19 -14.25 -3.94
CA PRO A 110 1.98 -13.80 -5.32
C PRO A 110 1.50 -12.35 -5.43
N GLN A 111 0.97 -11.76 -4.35
CA GLN A 111 0.42 -10.41 -4.33
C GLN A 111 0.24 -9.90 -2.88
N SER A 112 -0.18 -8.65 -2.73
CA SER A 112 -0.58 -8.05 -1.45
C SER A 112 -1.92 -7.33 -1.53
N GLU A 113 -2.53 -7.08 -0.38
CA GLU A 113 -3.69 -6.21 -0.22
C GLU A 113 -3.44 -5.20 0.90
N GLY A 114 -3.77 -3.94 0.63
CA GLY A 114 -3.78 -2.85 1.61
C GLY A 114 -5.21 -2.42 1.88
N SER A 115 -5.56 -2.22 3.15
CA SER A 115 -6.90 -1.82 3.56
C SER A 115 -6.86 -0.73 4.61
N ASN A 116 -7.99 -0.01 4.68
CA ASN A 116 -8.22 1.03 5.66
C ASN A 116 -9.33 0.56 6.59
N SER A 117 -9.04 0.42 7.88
CA SER A 117 -10.05 0.13 8.91
C SER A 117 -10.36 1.36 9.74
#